data_AF-A0A7J4U8K3-F1
#
_entry.id   AF-A0A7J4U8K3-F1
#
_cell.length_a   1.000
_cell.length_b   1.000
_cell.length_c   1.000
_cell.angle_alpha   90.00
_cell.angle_beta   90.00
_cell.angle_gamma   90.00
#
_symmetry.space_group_name_H-M   'P 1'
#
loop_
_entity.id
_entity.type
_entity.pdbx_description
1 polymer ?
#
loop_
_entity_poly.entity_id
_entity_poly.type
_entity_poly.pdbx_seq_one_letter_code
_entity_poly.pdbx_strand_id
1 'polypeptide(L)'
;MHKKKEMTRDEIIKKNLDLHAEWMRYIFEHPDVLDKIPKGAVLVILPEDDRELYEENYKVLVENKEKGIPVFVVTMKTPRPQISNMEIIMAV
;
A
#
# COMPACT_ATOMS: atom_id res chain seq x y z
N MET A 1 -11.68 -25.08 -16.84
CA MET A 1 -10.75 -23.98 -16.49
C MET A 1 -11.54 -22.90 -15.78
N HIS A 2 -11.36 -22.71 -14.48
CA HIS A 2 -11.92 -21.54 -13.79
C HIS A 2 -11.02 -20.34 -14.12
N LYS A 3 -11.56 -19.36 -14.86
CA LYS A 3 -10.88 -18.09 -15.10
C LYS A 3 -10.78 -17.39 -13.74
N LYS A 4 -9.55 -17.21 -13.22
CA LYS A 4 -9.33 -16.44 -11.99
C LYS A 4 -9.87 -15.03 -12.24
N LYS A 5 -10.77 -14.55 -11.39
CA LYS A 5 -11.33 -13.19 -11.49
C LYS A 5 -10.21 -12.22 -11.17
N GLU A 6 -9.84 -11.37 -12.12
CA GLU A 6 -8.89 -10.27 -11.92
C GLU A 6 -9.47 -9.26 -10.93
N MET A 7 -8.61 -8.71 -10.08
CA MET A 7 -8.92 -7.69 -9.10
C MET A 7 -9.46 -6.43 -9.79
N THR A 8 -10.56 -5.91 -9.27
CA THR A 8 -11.12 -4.65 -9.78
C THR A 8 -10.26 -3.47 -9.34
N ARG A 9 -10.35 -2.36 -10.09
CA ARG A 9 -9.65 -1.12 -9.75
C ARG A 9 -9.97 -0.64 -8.33
N ASP A 10 -11.23 -0.75 -7.90
CA ASP A 10 -11.66 -0.31 -6.57
C ASP A 10 -11.08 -1.19 -5.46
N GLU A 11 -10.95 -2.50 -5.70
CA GLU A 11 -10.28 -3.43 -4.78
C GLU A 11 -8.78 -3.12 -4.67
N ILE A 12 -8.11 -2.82 -5.80
CA ILE A 12 -6.69 -2.44 -5.82
C ILE A 12 -6.48 -1.14 -5.03
N ILE A 13 -7.33 -0.12 -5.25
CA ILE A 13 -7.26 1.15 -4.53
C ILE A 13 -7.45 0.92 -3.04
N LYS A 14 -8.48 0.18 -2.64
CA LYS A 14 -8.78 -0.08 -1.23
C LYS A 14 -7.61 -0.76 -0.53
N LYS A 15 -7.07 -1.84 -1.10
CA LYS A 15 -5.95 -2.56 -0.47
C LYS A 15 -4.67 -1.73 -0.40
N ASN A 16 -4.41 -0.88 -1.40
CA ASN A 16 -3.27 0.04 -1.35
C ASN A 16 -3.45 1.13 -0.29
N LEU A 17 -4.68 1.61 -0.04
CA LEU A 17 -4.96 2.51 1.07
C LEU A 17 -4.72 1.84 2.43
N ASP A 18 -5.08 0.57 2.57
CA ASP A 18 -4.81 -0.21 3.79
C ASP A 18 -3.30 -0.36 4.02
N LEU A 19 -2.53 -0.77 2.99
CA LEU A 19 -1.07 -0.83 3.05
C LEU A 19 -0.44 0.53 3.38
N HIS A 20 -0.95 1.60 2.78
CA HIS A 20 -0.47 2.95 3.03
C HIS A 20 -0.70 3.40 4.48
N ALA A 21 -1.86 3.06 5.07
CA ALA A 21 -2.14 3.37 6.47
C ALA A 21 -1.13 2.69 7.41
N GLU A 22 -0.82 1.42 7.15
CA GLU A 22 0.18 0.68 7.93
C GLU A 22 1.60 1.22 7.73
N TRP A 23 1.96 1.60 6.50
CA TRP A 23 3.22 2.30 6.22
C TRP A 23 3.32 3.62 7.00
N MET A 24 2.25 4.42 7.03
CA MET A 24 2.24 5.67 7.78
C MET A 24 2.43 5.45 9.28
N ARG A 25 1.87 4.36 9.84
CA ARG A 25 2.10 3.98 11.24
C ARG A 25 3.58 3.75 11.52
N TYR A 26 4.27 3.02 10.65
CA TYR A 26 5.71 2.82 10.74
C TYR A 26 6.49 4.15 10.63
N ILE A 27 6.09 5.04 9.72
CA ILE A 27 6.72 6.35 9.57
C ILE A 27 6.57 7.23 10.81
N PHE A 28 5.43 7.17 11.51
CA PHE A 28 5.26 7.90 12.76
C PHE A 28 6.20 7.41 13.87
N GLU A 29 6.53 6.12 13.89
CA GLU A 29 7.50 5.52 14.82
C GLU A 29 8.96 5.78 14.37
N HIS A 30 9.18 5.98 13.07
CA HIS A 30 10.51 6.11 12.43
C HIS A 30 10.58 7.27 11.41
N PRO A 31 10.47 8.53 11.86
CA PRO A 31 10.40 9.69 10.96
C PRO A 31 11.68 9.90 10.14
N ASP A 32 12.84 9.44 10.63
CA ASP A 32 14.15 9.54 9.94
C ASP A 32 14.20 8.80 8.59
N VAL A 33 13.25 7.90 8.36
CA VAL A 33 13.13 7.18 7.10
C VAL A 33 12.73 8.14 5.98
N LEU A 34 11.93 9.17 6.27
CA LEU A 34 11.51 10.17 5.28
C LEU A 34 12.69 10.97 4.72
N ASP A 35 13.73 11.21 5.52
CA ASP A 35 14.94 11.93 5.10
C ASP A 35 15.74 11.17 4.03
N LYS A 36 15.54 9.85 3.95
CA LYS A 36 16.21 8.97 3.00
C LYS A 36 15.44 8.84 1.68
N ILE A 37 14.21 9.35 1.61
CA ILE A 37 13.35 9.24 0.42
C ILE A 37 13.74 10.34 -0.58
N PRO A 38 14.10 9.98 -1.83
CA PRO A 38 14.40 10.99 -2.85
C PRO A 38 13.21 11.92 -3.08
N LYS A 39 13.47 13.22 -3.26
CA LYS A 39 12.42 14.18 -3.59
C LYS A 39 11.70 13.77 -4.87
N GLY A 40 10.37 13.78 -4.84
CA GLY A 40 9.53 13.39 -5.98
C GLY A 40 9.45 11.88 -6.19
N ALA A 41 9.95 11.06 -5.27
CA ALA A 41 9.82 9.61 -5.37
C ALA A 41 8.37 9.15 -5.24
N VAL A 42 8.00 8.17 -6.06
CA VAL A 42 6.74 7.43 -5.91
C VAL A 42 6.96 6.30 -4.91
N LEU A 43 6.13 6.24 -3.86
CA LEU A 43 6.08 5.10 -2.97
C LEU A 43 5.37 3.94 -3.68
N VAL A 44 6.02 2.79 -3.75
CA VAL A 44 5.39 1.53 -4.19
C VAL A 44 5.54 0.51 -3.08
N ILE A 45 4.41 0.03 -2.56
CA ILE A 45 4.37 -1.02 -1.53
C ILE A 45 4.11 -2.36 -2.23
N LEU A 46 4.98 -3.34 -2.01
CA LEU A 46 4.87 -4.69 -2.57
C LEU A 46 4.44 -5.66 -1.46
N PRO A 47 3.19 -6.14 -1.45
CA PRO A 47 2.70 -7.06 -0.44
C PRO A 47 3.38 -8.43 -0.54
N GLU A 48 3.80 -9.01 0.59
CA GLU A 48 4.45 -10.33 0.65
C GLU A 48 3.45 -11.50 0.52
N ASP A 49 2.19 -11.26 0.86
CA ASP A 49 1.14 -12.27 1.05
C ASP A 49 -0.07 -12.11 0.12
N ASP A 50 -0.09 -11.07 -0.72
CA ASP A 50 -1.10 -10.86 -1.76
C ASP A 50 -0.45 -10.80 -3.15
N ARG A 51 -0.31 -11.97 -3.79
CA ARG A 51 0.34 -12.09 -5.11
C ARG A 51 -0.30 -11.21 -6.19
N GLU A 52 -1.62 -11.06 -6.17
CA GLU A 52 -2.31 -10.34 -7.23
C GLU A 52 -2.11 -8.84 -7.10
N LEU A 53 -2.19 -8.32 -5.86
CA LEU A 53 -1.84 -6.93 -5.59
C LEU A 53 -0.35 -6.65 -5.81
N TYR A 54 0.53 -7.61 -5.51
CA TYR A 54 1.95 -7.53 -5.84
C TYR A 54 2.15 -7.31 -7.34
N GLU A 55 1.52 -8.13 -8.18
CA GLU A 55 1.65 -8.05 -9.64
C GLU A 55 1.16 -6.69 -10.17
N GLU A 56 0.04 -6.15 -9.65
CA GLU A 56 -0.45 -4.82 -10.02
C GLU A 56 0.48 -3.69 -9.57
N ASN A 57 0.96 -3.72 -8.33
CA ASN A 57 1.87 -2.70 -7.80
C ASN A 57 3.25 -2.76 -8.48
N TYR A 58 3.69 -3.94 -8.91
CA TYR A 58 4.94 -4.12 -9.65
C TYR A 58 4.88 -3.47 -11.04
N LYS A 59 3.72 -3.47 -11.71
CA LYS A 59 3.53 -2.72 -12.97
C LYS A 59 3.79 -1.22 -12.76
N VAL A 60 3.25 -0.65 -11.67
CA VAL A 60 3.48 0.76 -11.30
C VAL A 60 4.96 1.04 -11.06
N LEU A 61 5.68 0.13 -10.38
CA LEU A 61 7.13 0.23 -10.20
C LEU A 61 7.87 0.29 -11.54
N VAL A 62 7.57 -0.62 -12.45
CA VAL A 62 8.21 -0.70 -13.77
C VAL A 62 7.91 0.56 -14.59
N GLU A 63 6.65 0.96 -14.69
CA GLU A 63 6.24 2.15 -15.44
C GLU A 63 6.92 3.43 -14.96
N ASN A 64 7.07 3.61 -13.64
CA ASN A 64 7.76 4.79 -13.10
C ASN A 64 9.27 4.74 -13.36
N LYS A 65 9.89 3.56 -13.27
CA LYS A 65 11.31 3.39 -13.65
C LYS A 65 11.55 3.72 -15.11
N GLU A 66 10.69 3.26 -16.02
CA GLU A 66 10.79 3.56 -17.45
C GLU A 66 10.62 5.05 -17.75
N LYS A 67 9.80 5.77 -16.95
CA LYS A 67 9.63 7.22 -17.03
C LYS A 67 10.76 8.01 -16.36
N GLY A 68 11.76 7.34 -15.77
CA GLY A 68 12.84 7.99 -15.03
C GLY A 68 12.39 8.65 -13.73
N ILE A 69 11.20 8.31 -13.22
CA ILE A 69 10.68 8.83 -11.96
C ILE A 69 11.30 8.00 -10.83
N PRO A 70 11.89 8.63 -9.80
CA PRO A 70 12.44 7.89 -8.68
C PRO A 70 11.35 7.09 -7.97
N VAL A 71 11.66 5.86 -7.57
CA VAL A 71 10.71 4.99 -6.87
C VAL A 71 11.32 4.54 -5.55
N PHE A 72 10.55 4.68 -4.48
CA PHE A 72 10.86 4.17 -3.16
C PHE A 72 10.01 2.93 -2.90
N VAL A 73 10.67 1.78 -2.75
CA VAL A 73 9.99 0.48 -2.65
C VAL A 73 10.02 -0.02 -1.23
N VAL A 74 8.86 -0.42 -0.72
CA VAL A 74 8.68 -1.06 0.58
C VAL A 74 8.06 -2.43 0.37
N THR A 75 8.57 -3.45 1.06
CA THR A 75 7.93 -4.78 1.11
C THR A 75 7.35 -4.99 2.51
N MET A 76 6.09 -5.43 2.59
CA MET A 76 5.45 -5.72 3.87
C MET A 76 4.27 -6.67 3.68
N LYS A 77 3.76 -7.27 4.76
CA LYS A 77 2.52 -8.05 4.72
C LYS A 77 1.30 -7.13 4.71
N THR A 78 0.21 -7.62 4.14
CA THR A 78 -1.08 -6.93 4.26
C THR A 78 -1.46 -6.75 5.73
N PRO A 79 -1.96 -5.56 6.13
CA PRO A 79 -2.37 -5.32 7.50
C PRO A 79 -3.56 -6.23 7.83
N ARG A 80 -3.52 -6.81 9.03
CA ARG A 80 -4.69 -7.52 9.54
C ARG A 80 -5.77 -6.48 9.86
N PRO A 81 -7.05 -6.76 9.57
CA PRO A 81 -8.13 -5.87 9.96
C PRO A 81 -8.06 -5.58 11.45
N GLN A 82 -7.84 -4.31 11.82
CA GLN A 82 -8.01 -3.88 13.20
C GLN A 82 -9.51 -3.73 13.43
N ILE A 83 -10.11 -4.68 14.12
CA ILE A 83 -11.49 -4.56 14.60
C ILE A 83 -11.45 -3.60 15.79
N SER A 84 -11.61 -2.31 15.53
CA SER A 84 -11.84 -1.34 16.60
C SER A 84 -13.28 -1.48 17.07
N ASN A 85 -13.49 -1.71 18.37
CA ASN A 85 -14.81 -1.56 18.97
C ASN A 85 -15.22 -0.09 18.81
N MET A 86 -16.22 0.17 17.96
CA MET A 86 -16.81 1.50 17.79
C MET A 86 -18.09 1.57 18.61
N GLU A 87 -18.08 2.37 19.68
CA GLU A 87 -19.32 2.77 20.37
C GLU A 87 -19.85 4.07 19.76
N ILE A 88 -21.10 4.05 19.31
CA ILE A 88 -21.81 5.26 18.90
C ILE A 88 -22.46 5.84 20.16
N ILE A 89 -21.90 6.93 20.67
CA ILE A 89 -22.52 7.69 21.76
C ILE A 89 -23.43 8.73 21.12
N MET A 90 -24.74 8.50 21.18
CA MET A 90 -25.72 9.56 20.88
C MET A 90 -25.86 10.44 22.11
N ALA A 91 -25.46 11.71 21.99
CA ALA A 91 -25.89 12.74 22.92
C ALA A 91 -27.33 13.12 22.58
N VAL A 92 -28.25 12.91 23.53
CA VAL A 92 -29.63 13.41 23.50
C VAL A 92 -29.68 14.89 23.87
#